data_AF-A0A7Y6YWV4-F1
#
_entry.id   AF-A0A7Y6YWV4-F1
#
_cell.length_a   1.000
_cell.length_b   1.000
_cell.length_c   1.000
_cell.angle_alpha   90.00
_cell.angle_beta   90.00
_cell.angle_gamma   90.00
#
_symmetry.space_group_name_H-M   'P 1'
#
loop_
_entity.id
_entity.type
_entity.pdbx_description
1 polymer ?
#
loop_
_entity_poly.entity_id
_entity_poly.type
_entity_poly.pdbx_seq_one_letter_code
_entity_poly.pdbx_strand_id
1 'polypeptide(L)'
;MKARDKAGASDQQAMMDREREWFEHYYGTDPVQFDETGKMVQPRPVRDVPKRSLAIKTKDGKDLEGAIDEIIRILPIKEKPGDDYSTMPVDPIDPKLPKLPGLPDDKVGIMPIVPPGVEKPEAEVIKGLQAGLNMLSNKQNQSPLPNTPKVQKLKEDGIAGPKTAFGLKKALVDQGTGKVSEAVALGQFKETVKKAKKDGPQNLAGELGATFGPLLGKKKAPKQGFQPEGLALQDTLNDLGAGLKDDGIVGPKTTDAFSQIAKTADEDDLVNRFGYNLGFDF
;
A
#
# COMPACT_ATOMS: atom_id res chain seq x y z
N MET A 1 27.59 -1.68 26.01
CA MET A 1 28.29 -1.47 24.73
C MET A 1 28.58 -2.82 24.02
N LYS A 2 27.57 -3.58 23.58
CA LYS A 2 27.76 -4.87 22.87
C LYS A 2 26.73 -5.09 21.76
N ALA A 3 26.63 -4.15 20.83
CA ALA A 3 25.75 -4.29 19.66
C ALA A 3 26.36 -3.73 18.36
N ARG A 4 27.70 -3.53 18.30
CA ARG A 4 28.38 -3.01 17.10
C ARG A 4 29.10 -4.06 16.25
N ASP A 5 29.22 -5.31 16.71
CA ASP A 5 30.11 -6.30 16.08
C ASP A 5 29.46 -7.26 15.06
N LYS A 6 28.30 -6.91 14.47
CA LYS A 6 27.67 -7.76 13.44
C LYS A 6 27.09 -6.99 12.24
N ALA A 7 27.66 -5.85 11.87
CA ALA A 7 27.46 -5.31 10.54
C ALA A 7 28.46 -5.97 9.58
N GLY A 8 28.01 -6.55 8.47
CA GLY A 8 28.92 -7.08 7.45
C GLY A 8 29.79 -5.95 6.88
N ALA A 9 30.97 -6.26 6.34
CA ALA A 9 31.88 -5.25 5.78
C ALA A 9 31.19 -4.33 4.74
N SER A 10 30.18 -4.85 4.02
CA SER A 10 29.34 -4.09 3.08
C SER A 10 28.43 -3.06 3.76
N ASP A 11 27.89 -3.38 4.93
CA ASP A 11 26.96 -2.50 5.67
C ASP A 11 27.72 -1.33 6.30
N GLN A 12 28.94 -1.60 6.79
CA GLN A 12 29.83 -0.54 7.28
C GLN A 12 30.22 0.43 6.17
N GLN A 13 30.50 -0.08 4.97
CA GLN A 13 30.85 0.74 3.81
C GLN A 13 29.66 1.61 3.36
N ALA A 14 28.46 1.03 3.27
CA ALA A 14 27.25 1.79 2.95
C ALA A 14 26.91 2.88 3.99
N MET A 15 27.25 2.64 5.25
CA MET A 15 27.09 3.63 6.31
C MET A 15 28.10 4.79 6.17
N MET A 16 29.37 4.47 5.90
CA MET A 16 30.43 5.46 5.65
C MET A 16 30.13 6.31 4.41
N ASP A 17 29.60 5.71 3.34
CA ASP A 17 29.24 6.43 2.12
C ASP A 17 28.09 7.41 2.38
N ARG A 18 27.07 7.01 3.14
CA ARG A 18 26.00 7.93 3.57
C ARG A 18 26.49 9.05 4.50
N GLU A 19 27.40 8.74 5.42
CA GLU A 19 28.00 9.75 6.30
C GLU A 19 28.79 10.78 5.47
N ARG A 20 29.52 10.32 4.46
CA ARG A 20 30.23 11.20 3.52
C ARG A 20 29.27 12.05 2.70
N GLU A 21 28.26 11.46 2.07
CA GLU A 21 27.24 12.19 1.30
C GLU A 21 26.55 13.26 2.16
N TRP A 22 26.21 12.91 3.40
CA TRP A 22 25.66 13.86 4.36
C TRP A 22 26.66 14.98 4.68
N PHE A 23 27.91 14.65 4.98
CA PHE A 23 28.93 15.63 5.30
C PHE A 23 29.19 16.59 4.12
N GLU A 24 29.38 16.07 2.92
CA GLU A 24 29.57 16.86 1.70
C GLU A 24 28.36 17.75 1.41
N HIS A 25 27.14 17.26 1.63
CA HIS A 25 25.92 18.04 1.40
C HIS A 25 25.78 19.23 2.36
N TYR A 26 26.14 19.06 3.63
CA TYR A 26 25.94 20.09 4.66
C TYR A 26 27.18 20.98 4.88
N TYR A 27 28.39 20.45 4.71
CA TYR A 27 29.64 21.16 5.00
C TYR A 27 30.49 21.43 3.74
N GLY A 28 30.11 20.89 2.58
CA GLY A 28 30.85 21.07 1.34
C GLY A 28 32.08 20.18 1.22
N THR A 29 32.81 20.32 0.12
CA THR A 29 34.08 19.63 -0.17
C THR A 29 35.29 20.59 -0.11
N ASP A 30 35.08 21.77 0.48
CA ASP A 30 36.13 22.79 0.58
C ASP A 30 37.28 22.32 1.46
N PRO A 31 38.53 22.68 1.11
CA PRO A 31 39.69 22.32 1.91
C PRO A 31 39.61 22.90 3.33
N VAL A 32 40.10 22.13 4.31
CA VAL A 32 40.13 22.54 5.72
C VAL A 32 40.89 23.86 5.86
N GLN A 33 40.24 24.85 6.47
CA GLN A 33 40.83 26.16 6.74
C GLN A 33 41.57 26.13 8.09
N PHE A 34 42.69 26.85 8.16
CA PHE A 34 43.48 27.01 9.38
C PHE A 34 43.41 28.48 9.83
N ASP A 35 43.30 28.70 11.13
CA ASP A 35 43.40 30.04 11.71
C ASP A 35 44.85 30.53 11.78
N GLU A 36 45.04 31.80 12.14
CA GLU A 36 46.36 32.43 12.31
C GLU A 36 47.26 31.71 13.34
N THR A 37 46.68 30.86 14.18
CA THR A 37 47.40 30.06 15.19
C THR A 37 47.73 28.64 14.71
N GLY A 38 47.43 28.32 13.45
CA GLY A 38 47.65 27.01 12.85
C GLY A 38 46.65 25.95 13.32
N LYS A 39 45.54 26.34 13.96
CA LYS A 39 44.48 25.42 14.38
C LYS A 39 43.43 25.28 13.27
N MET A 40 42.87 24.08 13.14
CA MET A 40 41.78 23.83 12.20
C MET A 40 40.54 24.63 12.60
N VAL A 41 40.03 25.45 11.68
CA VAL A 41 38.76 26.15 11.84
C VAL A 41 37.65 25.12 11.71
N GLN A 42 36.75 25.07 12.69
CA GLN A 42 35.61 24.17 12.64
C GLN A 42 34.73 24.52 11.42
N PRO A 43 34.49 23.57 10.50
CA PRO A 43 33.69 23.85 9.31
C PRO A 43 32.28 24.23 9.73
N ARG A 44 31.79 25.34 9.19
CA ARG A 44 30.40 25.76 9.39
C ARG A 44 29.53 25.09 8.33
N PRO A 45 28.32 24.64 8.68
CA PRO A 45 27.40 24.11 7.67
C PRO A 45 27.14 25.18 6.61
N VAL A 46 27.38 24.83 5.34
CA VAL A 46 26.99 25.61 4.17
C VAL A 46 25.46 25.62 4.01
N ARG A 47 24.80 24.55 4.51
CA ARG A 47 23.34 24.43 4.54
C ARG A 47 22.85 24.28 5.97
N ASP A 48 21.74 24.93 6.28
CA ASP A 48 21.07 24.77 7.57
C ASP A 48 20.64 23.31 7.76
N VAL A 49 21.20 22.67 8.78
CA VAL A 49 20.75 21.35 9.21
C VAL A 49 19.33 21.50 9.76
N PRO A 50 18.34 20.74 9.27
CA PRO A 50 16.97 20.83 9.77
C PRO A 50 16.95 20.57 11.29
N LYS A 51 16.48 21.55 12.05
CA LYS A 51 16.36 21.45 13.53
C LYS A 51 15.22 20.52 13.96
N ARG A 52 14.37 20.09 13.02
CA ARG A 52 13.26 19.16 13.22
C ARG A 52 13.25 18.16 12.07
N SER A 53 12.85 16.93 12.35
CA SER A 53 12.60 15.93 11.32
C SER A 53 11.55 16.46 10.34
N LEU A 54 11.88 16.48 9.05
CA LEU A 54 10.91 16.81 8.01
C LEU A 54 9.87 15.68 7.92
N ALA A 55 8.60 16.04 7.82
CA ALA A 55 7.54 15.07 7.56
C ALA A 55 7.84 14.34 6.24
N ILE A 56 7.75 13.01 6.26
CA ILE A 56 7.92 12.19 5.07
C ILE A 56 6.75 12.51 4.13
N LYS A 57 7.07 12.82 2.88
CA LYS A 57 6.07 13.10 1.84
C LYS A 57 6.00 11.96 0.85
N THR A 58 4.84 11.78 0.26
CA THR A 58 4.65 10.90 -0.90
C THR A 58 5.32 11.48 -2.15
N LYS A 59 5.44 10.68 -3.21
CA LYS A 59 5.98 11.13 -4.50
C LYS A 59 5.24 12.34 -5.09
N ASP A 60 3.94 12.41 -4.85
CA ASP A 60 3.06 13.50 -5.25
C ASP A 60 3.05 14.68 -4.27
N GLY A 61 3.91 14.66 -3.24
CA GLY A 61 4.12 15.78 -2.32
C GLY A 61 3.10 15.89 -1.18
N LYS A 62 2.18 14.92 -1.04
CA LYS A 62 1.25 14.84 0.08
C LYS A 62 1.95 14.39 1.35
N ASP A 63 1.37 14.73 2.49
CA ASP A 63 1.79 14.16 3.77
C ASP A 63 1.48 12.66 3.81
N LEU A 64 2.41 11.88 4.35
CA LEU A 64 2.28 10.41 4.37
C LEU A 64 1.09 9.93 5.19
N GLU A 65 0.74 10.59 6.29
CA GLU A 65 -0.40 10.17 7.12
C GLU A 65 -1.71 10.45 6.39
N GLY A 66 -1.87 11.66 5.83
CA GLY A 66 -3.04 12.00 5.02
C GLY A 66 -3.20 11.10 3.79
N ALA A 67 -2.09 10.66 3.17
CA ALA A 67 -2.09 9.71 2.07
C ALA A 67 -2.54 8.31 2.51
N ILE A 68 -2.15 7.85 3.70
CA ILE A 68 -2.61 6.56 4.25
C ILE A 68 -4.12 6.59 4.50
N ASP A 69 -4.62 7.68 5.08
CA ASP A 69 -6.05 7.85 5.34
C ASP A 69 -6.88 7.82 4.05
N GLU A 70 -6.35 8.42 2.97
CA GLU A 70 -6.97 8.37 1.64
C GLU A 70 -7.08 6.93 1.12
N ILE A 71 -6.02 6.11 1.26
CA ILE A 71 -6.06 4.70 0.88
C ILE A 71 -7.07 3.92 1.73
N ILE A 72 -7.11 4.17 3.04
CA ILE A 72 -8.05 3.48 3.95
C ILE A 72 -9.50 3.79 3.56
N ARG A 73 -9.81 5.02 3.14
CA ARG A 73 -11.17 5.41 2.70
C ARG A 73 -11.63 4.72 1.42
N ILE A 74 -10.71 4.27 0.58
CA ILE A 74 -11.03 3.55 -0.66
C ILE A 74 -11.32 2.07 -0.37
N LEU A 75 -10.78 1.54 0.73
CA LEU A 75 -11.06 0.16 1.13
C LEU A 75 -12.53 0.02 1.51
N PRO A 76 -13.24 -1.01 1.02
CA PRO A 76 -14.65 -1.27 1.36
C PRO A 76 -14.76 -1.88 2.77
N ILE A 77 -14.30 -1.15 3.79
CA ILE A 77 -14.46 -1.51 5.18
C ILE A 77 -15.89 -1.09 5.55
N LYS A 78 -16.77 -2.06 5.85
CA LYS A 78 -18.08 -1.76 6.42
C LYS A 78 -17.85 -1.15 7.80
N GLU A 79 -17.93 0.17 7.91
CA GLU A 79 -18.03 0.84 9.21
C GLU A 79 -19.24 0.24 9.93
N LYS A 80 -19.01 -0.40 11.07
CA LYS A 80 -20.10 -0.61 12.02
C LYS A 80 -20.51 0.78 12.50
N PRO A 81 -21.80 1.14 12.46
CA PRO A 81 -22.26 2.36 13.09
C PRO A 81 -22.06 2.20 14.60
N GLY A 82 -21.00 2.77 15.17
CA GLY A 82 -20.77 2.75 16.61
C GLY A 82 -19.32 2.91 17.09
N ASP A 83 -18.31 2.67 16.27
CA ASP A 83 -16.91 2.78 16.72
C ASP A 83 -16.36 4.18 16.40
N ASP A 84 -16.88 5.16 17.13
CA ASP A 84 -16.29 6.50 17.22
C ASP A 84 -14.99 6.40 18.02
N TYR A 85 -13.84 6.39 17.34
CA TYR A 85 -12.53 6.42 18.00
C TYR A 85 -12.24 7.78 18.68
N SER A 86 -13.19 8.72 18.71
CA SER A 86 -12.96 10.09 19.16
C SER A 86 -13.20 10.36 20.65
N THR A 87 -13.71 9.43 21.46
CA THR A 87 -13.78 9.65 22.92
C THR A 87 -13.63 8.34 23.70
N MET A 88 -12.46 8.09 24.31
CA MET A 88 -12.40 7.23 25.49
C MET A 88 -12.21 8.11 26.74
N PRO A 89 -13.14 8.11 27.70
CA PRO A 89 -12.86 8.62 29.03
C PRO A 89 -11.83 7.71 29.69
N VAL A 90 -10.76 8.31 30.22
CA VAL A 90 -9.75 7.61 31.01
C VAL A 90 -10.37 7.36 32.39
N ASP A 91 -10.95 6.18 32.59
CA ASP A 91 -11.34 5.77 33.93
C ASP A 91 -10.08 5.39 34.76
N PRO A 92 -10.04 5.72 36.07
CA PRO A 92 -8.85 5.52 36.89
C PRO A 92 -8.61 4.03 37.16
N ILE A 93 -7.36 3.61 36.95
CA ILE A 93 -6.88 2.25 37.17
C ILE A 93 -6.91 1.92 38.67
N ASP A 94 -7.71 0.92 39.05
CA ASP A 94 -7.70 0.31 40.39
C ASP A 94 -6.49 -0.67 40.49
N PRO A 95 -5.55 -0.49 41.44
CA PRO A 95 -4.28 -1.18 41.41
C PRO A 95 -4.37 -2.50 42.18
N LYS A 96 -4.61 -3.62 41.48
CA LYS A 96 -4.19 -4.96 41.93
C LYS A 96 -4.15 -5.96 40.78
N LEU A 97 -2.99 -6.03 40.13
CA LEU A 97 -2.59 -7.14 39.27
C LEU A 97 -1.50 -7.98 39.98
N PRO A 98 -1.59 -9.32 39.96
CA PRO A 98 -0.45 -10.18 40.27
C PRO A 98 0.58 -10.13 39.13
N LYS A 99 1.86 -9.99 39.48
CA LYS A 99 2.99 -9.87 38.54
C LYS A 99 3.35 -11.22 37.90
N LEU A 100 3.47 -11.26 36.57
CA LEU A 100 4.23 -12.28 35.83
C LEU A 100 5.62 -11.70 35.46
N PRO A 101 6.72 -12.44 35.65
CA PRO A 101 8.06 -11.93 35.37
C PRO A 101 8.48 -12.16 33.91
N GLY A 102 9.02 -11.12 33.25
CA GLY A 102 10.01 -11.33 32.18
C GLY A 102 9.80 -10.72 30.78
N LEU A 103 9.08 -9.61 30.58
CA LEU A 103 9.16 -8.86 29.31
C LEU A 103 9.50 -7.38 29.55
N PRO A 104 10.51 -6.81 28.88
CA PRO A 104 10.73 -5.36 28.88
C PRO A 104 9.64 -4.65 28.05
N ASP A 105 9.11 -3.58 28.65
CA ASP A 105 8.12 -2.66 28.12
C ASP A 105 8.68 -1.84 26.96
N ASP A 106 8.04 -1.95 25.78
CA ASP A 106 7.93 -0.89 24.76
C ASP A 106 7.04 -1.42 23.62
N LYS A 107 5.72 -1.40 23.84
CA LYS A 107 4.73 -1.76 22.83
C LYS A 107 4.31 -0.52 22.03
N VAL A 108 4.92 -0.40 20.86
CA VAL A 108 4.39 0.28 19.68
C VAL A 108 2.97 -0.24 19.40
N GLY A 109 2.05 0.66 19.05
CA GLY A 109 0.62 0.38 18.85
C GLY A 109 0.33 -0.91 18.08
N ILE A 110 -0.22 -1.89 18.80
CA ILE A 110 -0.66 -3.17 18.25
C ILE A 110 -2.14 -3.02 17.91
N MET A 111 -2.49 -3.00 16.63
CA MET A 111 -3.87 -3.25 16.19
C MET A 111 -4.32 -4.63 16.68
N PRO A 112 -5.59 -4.80 17.10
CA PRO A 112 -6.02 -5.97 17.84
C PRO A 112 -5.80 -7.28 17.06
N ILE A 113 -5.15 -8.23 17.72
CA ILE A 113 -5.01 -9.61 17.28
C ILE A 113 -6.40 -10.25 17.30
N VAL A 114 -6.94 -10.60 16.14
CA VAL A 114 -8.18 -11.37 16.01
C VAL A 114 -7.85 -12.87 16.12
N PRO A 115 -8.58 -13.67 16.93
CA PRO A 115 -8.36 -15.10 17.05
C PRO A 115 -8.64 -15.87 15.75
N PRO A 116 -7.97 -17.02 15.52
CA PRO A 116 -8.11 -17.81 14.30
C PRO A 116 -9.46 -18.53 14.23
N GLY A 117 -10.16 -18.41 13.10
CA GLY A 117 -11.35 -19.23 12.80
C GLY A 117 -12.60 -18.50 12.30
N VAL A 118 -12.57 -17.18 12.16
CA VAL A 118 -13.67 -16.40 11.53
C VAL A 118 -13.05 -15.54 10.45
N GLU A 119 -13.25 -15.87 9.18
CA GLU A 119 -12.89 -14.97 8.07
C GLU A 119 -13.79 -13.74 8.17
N LYS A 120 -13.30 -12.71 8.86
CA LYS A 120 -13.96 -11.41 8.93
C LYS A 120 -13.82 -10.72 7.57
N PRO A 121 -14.81 -9.92 7.14
CA PRO A 121 -14.73 -9.13 5.91
C PRO A 121 -13.46 -8.26 5.85
N GLU A 122 -12.93 -7.85 7.01
CA GLU A 122 -11.65 -7.14 7.14
C GLU A 122 -10.44 -7.93 6.61
N ALA A 123 -10.41 -9.25 6.79
CA ALA A 123 -9.29 -10.07 6.35
C ALA A 123 -9.21 -10.15 4.82
N GLU A 124 -10.35 -10.17 4.14
CA GLU A 124 -10.43 -10.15 2.67
C GLU A 124 -9.97 -8.81 2.11
N VAL A 125 -10.40 -7.72 2.76
CA VAL A 125 -9.93 -6.37 2.43
C VAL A 125 -8.42 -6.26 2.60
N ILE A 126 -7.85 -6.84 3.66
CA ILE A 126 -6.40 -6.85 3.88
C ILE A 126 -5.67 -7.73 2.86
N LYS A 127 -6.23 -8.88 2.46
CA LYS A 127 -5.68 -9.71 1.37
C LYS A 127 -5.63 -8.91 0.06
N GLY A 128 -6.69 -8.19 -0.27
CA GLY A 128 -6.72 -7.30 -1.44
C GLY A 128 -5.67 -6.19 -1.36
N LEU A 129 -5.49 -5.55 -0.20
CA LEU A 129 -4.41 -4.58 0.02
C LEU A 129 -3.02 -5.21 -0.20
N GLN A 130 -2.77 -6.39 0.37
CA GLN A 130 -1.50 -7.11 0.23
C GLN A 130 -1.24 -7.51 -1.24
N ALA A 131 -2.27 -7.97 -1.95
CA ALA A 131 -2.21 -8.30 -3.37
C ALA A 131 -1.87 -7.06 -4.23
N GLY A 132 -2.52 -5.92 -3.97
CA GLY A 132 -2.23 -4.66 -4.65
C GLY A 132 -0.81 -4.16 -4.42
N LEU A 133 -0.33 -4.21 -3.17
CA LEU A 133 1.07 -3.86 -2.86
C LEU A 133 2.07 -4.79 -3.56
N ASN A 134 1.74 -6.07 -3.70
CA ASN A 134 2.55 -7.02 -4.44
C ASN A 134 2.65 -6.64 -5.93
N MET A 135 1.55 -6.21 -6.56
CA MET A 135 1.55 -5.73 -7.96
C MET A 135 2.53 -4.57 -8.16
N LEU A 136 2.56 -3.60 -7.24
CA LEU A 136 3.47 -2.45 -7.31
C LEU A 136 4.95 -2.83 -7.16
N SER A 137 5.24 -3.85 -6.35
CA SER A 137 6.62 -4.28 -6.09
C SER A 137 7.27 -5.02 -7.27
N ASN A 138 6.48 -5.57 -8.20
CA ASN A 138 7.02 -6.36 -9.31
C ASN A 138 7.80 -5.51 -10.33
N LYS A 139 7.47 -4.22 -10.54
CA LYS A 139 8.26 -3.31 -11.40
C LYS A 139 9.66 -3.02 -10.85
N GLN A 140 9.88 -3.10 -9.52
CA GLN A 140 11.23 -2.91 -8.92
C GLN A 140 12.15 -4.14 -9.07
N ASN A 141 11.63 -5.30 -9.46
CA ASN A 141 12.44 -6.50 -9.74
C ASN A 141 13.04 -6.53 -11.16
N GLN A 142 12.79 -5.51 -11.99
CA GLN A 142 13.44 -5.32 -13.30
C GLN A 142 14.59 -4.30 -13.27
N SER A 143 15.17 -4.02 -12.09
CA SER A 143 16.39 -3.22 -12.03
C SER A 143 17.55 -4.03 -12.66
N PRO A 144 18.29 -3.51 -13.66
CA PRO A 144 19.43 -4.19 -14.28
C PRO A 144 20.64 -4.35 -13.35
N LEU A 145 20.54 -3.91 -12.09
CA LEU A 145 21.59 -4.00 -11.09
C LEU A 145 21.52 -5.35 -10.34
N PRO A 146 22.59 -6.17 -10.37
CA PRO A 146 22.54 -7.58 -9.99
C PRO A 146 22.37 -7.89 -8.49
N ASN A 147 22.14 -6.91 -7.60
CA ASN A 147 22.15 -7.14 -6.14
C ASN A 147 21.23 -6.23 -5.31
N THR A 148 20.20 -5.59 -5.90
CA THR A 148 19.17 -4.93 -5.07
C THR A 148 18.37 -6.00 -4.32
N PRO A 149 18.19 -5.91 -2.98
CA PRO A 149 17.37 -6.87 -2.25
C PRO A 149 15.96 -6.86 -2.82
N LYS A 150 15.58 -7.96 -3.48
CA LYS A 150 14.24 -8.16 -4.03
C LYS A 150 13.24 -7.85 -2.92
N VAL A 151 12.34 -6.91 -3.17
CA VAL A 151 11.25 -6.62 -2.22
C VAL A 151 10.49 -7.94 -2.07
N GLN A 152 10.58 -8.55 -0.88
CA GLN A 152 9.91 -9.82 -0.62
C GLN A 152 8.41 -9.60 -0.78
N LYS A 153 7.81 -10.37 -1.70
CA LYS A 153 6.36 -10.41 -1.89
C LYS A 153 5.69 -10.63 -0.53
N LEU A 154 4.73 -9.76 -0.20
CA LEU A 154 3.93 -9.90 1.02
C LEU A 154 3.08 -11.17 0.92
N LYS A 155 2.95 -11.85 2.05
CA LYS A 155 2.00 -12.95 2.16
C LYS A 155 0.59 -12.37 2.15
N GLU A 156 -0.28 -12.89 1.29
CA GLU A 156 -1.70 -12.54 1.22
C GLU A 156 -2.48 -13.31 2.30
N ASP A 157 -2.15 -13.07 3.57
CA ASP A 157 -2.72 -13.78 4.73
C ASP A 157 -3.90 -13.04 5.38
N GLY A 158 -4.19 -11.82 4.95
CA GLY A 158 -5.25 -11.00 5.55
C GLY A 158 -4.87 -10.41 6.91
N ILE A 159 -3.58 -10.43 7.28
CA ILE A 159 -3.08 -9.88 8.54
C ILE A 159 -2.27 -8.62 8.25
N ALA A 160 -2.78 -7.48 8.70
CA ALA A 160 -2.09 -6.19 8.59
C ALA A 160 -0.96 -6.10 9.63
N GLY A 161 0.20 -6.66 9.31
CA GLY A 161 1.40 -6.60 10.15
C GLY A 161 2.34 -5.44 9.81
N PRO A 162 3.47 -5.31 10.56
CA PRO A 162 4.49 -4.29 10.30
C PRO A 162 5.04 -4.29 8.88
N LYS A 163 5.11 -5.47 8.23
CA LYS A 163 5.53 -5.60 6.83
C LYS A 163 4.51 -4.99 5.85
N THR A 164 3.22 -5.20 6.07
CA THR A 164 2.15 -4.61 5.25
C THR A 164 2.15 -3.08 5.41
N ALA A 165 2.25 -2.59 6.64
CA ALA A 165 2.34 -1.15 6.91
C ALA A 165 3.58 -0.51 6.29
N PHE A 166 4.74 -1.16 6.40
CA PHE A 166 5.97 -0.69 5.75
C PHE A 166 5.85 -0.72 4.22
N GLY A 167 5.31 -1.79 3.65
CA GLY A 167 5.07 -1.92 2.21
C GLY A 167 4.18 -0.80 1.66
N LEU A 168 3.09 -0.48 2.38
CA LEU A 168 2.21 0.64 2.03
C LEU A 168 2.93 1.98 2.08
N LYS A 169 3.62 2.29 3.19
CA LYS A 169 4.39 3.54 3.32
C LYS A 169 5.44 3.68 2.22
N LYS A 170 6.18 2.60 1.94
CA LYS A 170 7.18 2.58 0.88
C LYS A 170 6.53 2.80 -0.50
N ALA A 171 5.42 2.14 -0.79
CA ALA A 171 4.71 2.30 -2.06
C ALA A 171 4.21 3.74 -2.25
N LEU A 172 3.69 4.37 -1.19
CA LEU A 172 3.25 5.77 -1.22
C LEU A 172 4.41 6.74 -1.49
N VAL A 173 5.58 6.49 -0.89
CA VAL A 173 6.80 7.28 -1.13
C VAL A 173 7.33 7.06 -2.56
N ASP A 174 7.35 5.82 -3.05
CA ASP A 174 7.97 5.47 -4.34
C ASP A 174 7.07 5.74 -5.56
N GLN A 175 5.74 5.60 -5.40
CA GLN A 175 4.77 5.63 -6.51
C GLN A 175 3.71 6.73 -6.38
N GLY A 176 3.53 7.30 -5.18
CA GLY A 176 2.50 8.30 -4.92
C GLY A 176 1.11 7.70 -4.67
N THR A 177 0.16 8.52 -4.22
CA THR A 177 -1.15 8.01 -3.79
C THR A 177 -1.96 7.39 -4.92
N GLY A 178 -1.99 8.00 -6.11
CA GLY A 178 -2.80 7.53 -7.24
C GLY A 178 -2.51 6.08 -7.63
N LYS A 179 -1.24 5.77 -7.92
CA LYS A 179 -0.82 4.40 -8.28
C LYS A 179 -1.07 3.39 -7.16
N VAL A 180 -0.91 3.81 -5.90
CA VAL A 180 -1.22 2.95 -4.76
C VAL A 180 -2.71 2.64 -4.69
N SER A 181 -3.56 3.65 -4.85
CA SER A 181 -5.02 3.48 -4.87
C SER A 181 -5.48 2.54 -5.98
N GLU A 182 -4.96 2.72 -7.20
CA GLU A 182 -5.27 1.87 -8.35
C GLU A 182 -4.85 0.41 -8.11
N ALA A 183 -3.66 0.18 -7.55
CA ALA A 183 -3.18 -1.17 -7.28
C ALA A 183 -3.97 -1.85 -6.16
N VAL A 184 -4.32 -1.10 -5.12
CA VAL A 184 -5.19 -1.60 -4.04
C VAL A 184 -6.56 -1.97 -4.58
N ALA A 185 -7.14 -1.16 -5.47
CA ALA A 185 -8.41 -1.46 -6.11
C ALA A 185 -8.35 -2.74 -6.97
N LEU A 186 -7.28 -2.94 -7.76
CA LEU A 186 -7.07 -4.21 -8.48
C LEU A 186 -6.88 -5.40 -7.54
N GLY A 187 -6.20 -5.19 -6.42
CA GLY A 187 -6.06 -6.20 -5.37
C GLY A 187 -7.41 -6.61 -4.77
N GLN A 188 -8.31 -5.65 -4.50
CA GLN A 188 -9.69 -5.96 -4.07
C GLN A 188 -10.45 -6.72 -5.15
N PHE A 189 -10.33 -6.29 -6.41
CA PHE A 189 -10.98 -6.97 -7.52
C PHE A 189 -10.51 -8.41 -7.68
N LYS A 190 -9.22 -8.69 -7.44
CA LYS A 190 -8.69 -10.06 -7.40
C LYS A 190 -9.42 -10.93 -6.36
N GLU A 191 -9.71 -10.38 -5.18
CA GLU A 191 -10.49 -11.10 -4.17
C GLU A 191 -11.96 -11.30 -4.60
N THR A 192 -12.57 -10.33 -5.29
CA THR A 192 -13.89 -10.50 -5.93
C THR A 192 -13.88 -11.64 -6.96
N VAL A 193 -12.84 -11.75 -7.78
CA VAL A 193 -12.68 -12.85 -8.75
C VAL A 193 -12.55 -14.20 -8.04
N LYS A 194 -11.72 -14.28 -6.98
CA LYS A 194 -11.58 -15.49 -6.15
C LYS A 194 -12.90 -15.93 -5.52
N LYS A 195 -13.69 -14.99 -5.02
CA LYS A 195 -15.03 -15.26 -4.48
C LYS A 195 -15.98 -15.73 -5.56
N ALA A 196 -16.00 -15.05 -6.70
CA ALA A 196 -16.86 -15.42 -7.82
C ALA A 196 -16.55 -16.81 -8.38
N LYS A 197 -15.28 -17.25 -8.33
CA LYS A 197 -14.87 -18.63 -8.63
C LYS A 197 -15.52 -19.65 -7.70
N LYS A 198 -15.63 -19.35 -6.41
CA LYS A 198 -16.15 -20.26 -5.37
C LYS A 198 -17.67 -20.24 -5.28
N ASP A 199 -18.25 -19.06 -5.12
CA ASP A 199 -19.64 -18.87 -4.71
C ASP A 199 -20.50 -18.19 -5.80
N GLY A 200 -19.88 -17.81 -6.92
CA GLY A 200 -20.50 -16.99 -7.97
C GLY A 200 -20.54 -15.50 -7.62
N PRO A 201 -20.71 -14.62 -8.63
CA PRO A 201 -20.80 -13.18 -8.41
C PRO A 201 -22.16 -12.81 -7.79
N GLN A 202 -22.15 -12.11 -6.64
CA GLN A 202 -23.38 -11.69 -5.95
C GLN A 202 -23.76 -10.22 -6.22
N ASN A 203 -22.79 -9.30 -6.21
CA ASN A 203 -23.04 -7.87 -6.40
C ASN A 203 -21.93 -7.19 -7.22
N LEU A 204 -21.63 -7.73 -8.39
CA LEU A 204 -20.48 -7.30 -9.21
C LEU A 204 -20.51 -5.79 -9.52
N ALA A 205 -21.67 -5.26 -9.94
CA ALA A 205 -21.83 -3.84 -10.25
C ALA A 205 -21.56 -2.93 -9.04
N GLY A 206 -22.06 -3.33 -7.87
CA GLY A 206 -21.88 -2.57 -6.63
C GLY A 206 -20.47 -2.66 -6.08
N GLU A 207 -19.83 -3.83 -6.16
CA GLU A 207 -18.43 -4.01 -5.76
C GLU A 207 -17.49 -3.21 -6.65
N LEU A 208 -17.65 -3.30 -7.97
CA LEU A 208 -16.87 -2.51 -8.92
C LEU A 208 -17.06 -1.00 -8.70
N GLY A 209 -18.30 -0.56 -8.53
CA GLY A 209 -18.60 0.85 -8.27
C GLY A 209 -18.01 1.37 -6.95
N ALA A 210 -18.02 0.53 -5.90
CA ALA A 210 -17.41 0.89 -4.62
C ALA A 210 -15.88 0.95 -4.70
N THR A 211 -15.26 0.02 -5.43
CA THR A 211 -13.79 -0.10 -5.52
C THR A 211 -13.17 0.89 -6.51
N PHE A 212 -13.76 1.08 -7.69
CA PHE A 212 -13.18 1.88 -8.78
C PHE A 212 -13.87 3.23 -9.00
N GLY A 213 -15.13 3.39 -8.57
CA GLY A 213 -15.87 4.65 -8.70
C GLY A 213 -15.14 5.87 -8.12
N PRO A 214 -14.50 5.79 -6.94
CA PRO A 214 -13.70 6.89 -6.40
C PRO A 214 -12.47 7.25 -7.26
N LEU A 215 -11.94 6.31 -8.05
CA LEU A 215 -10.70 6.48 -8.82
C LEU A 215 -10.94 7.05 -10.22
N LEU A 216 -12.03 6.65 -10.87
CA LEU A 216 -12.31 7.00 -12.27
C LEU A 216 -12.97 8.37 -12.44
N GLY A 217 -13.32 9.02 -11.32
CA GLY A 217 -13.88 10.36 -11.27
C GLY A 217 -15.36 10.42 -11.67
N LYS A 218 -16.03 11.49 -11.23
CA LYS A 218 -17.47 11.71 -11.49
C LYS A 218 -17.68 12.36 -12.86
N LYS A 219 -17.40 11.64 -13.95
CA LYS A 219 -17.85 12.09 -15.28
C LYS A 219 -19.35 11.87 -15.41
N LYS A 220 -20.06 12.81 -16.05
CA LYS A 220 -21.49 12.68 -16.31
C LYS A 220 -21.73 11.41 -17.12
N ALA A 221 -22.47 10.48 -16.53
CA ALA A 221 -22.79 9.21 -17.17
C ALA A 221 -23.53 9.48 -18.50
N PRO A 222 -23.10 8.89 -19.62
CA PRO A 222 -23.77 9.04 -20.91
C PRO A 222 -25.18 8.44 -20.90
N LYS A 223 -25.43 7.45 -20.03
CA LYS A 223 -26.71 6.75 -19.88
C LYS A 223 -26.93 6.35 -18.41
N GLN A 224 -28.18 6.12 -18.03
CA GLN A 224 -28.51 5.61 -16.69
C GLN A 224 -27.91 4.22 -16.48
N GLY A 225 -27.26 4.01 -15.34
CA GLY A 225 -26.59 2.73 -15.02
C GLY A 225 -25.22 2.53 -15.68
N PHE A 226 -24.73 3.52 -16.45
CA PHE A 226 -23.38 3.46 -17.01
C PHE A 226 -22.33 3.57 -15.90
N GLN A 227 -21.38 2.65 -15.92
CA GLN A 227 -20.21 2.57 -15.06
C GLN A 227 -18.95 2.49 -15.94
N PRO A 228 -17.98 3.41 -15.82
CA PRO A 228 -16.74 3.32 -16.59
C PRO A 228 -15.98 2.03 -16.28
N GLU A 229 -16.00 1.56 -15.04
CA GLU A 229 -15.49 0.26 -14.62
C GLU A 229 -16.28 -0.91 -15.22
N GLY A 230 -17.58 -0.74 -15.45
CA GLY A 230 -18.42 -1.71 -16.14
C GLY A 230 -18.05 -1.86 -17.61
N LEU A 231 -17.68 -0.76 -18.26
CA LEU A 231 -17.21 -0.76 -19.65
C LEU A 231 -15.88 -1.49 -19.76
N ALA A 232 -14.91 -1.14 -18.91
CA ALA A 232 -13.61 -1.82 -18.89
C ALA A 232 -13.75 -3.33 -18.58
N LEU A 233 -14.74 -3.72 -17.75
CA LEU A 233 -15.02 -5.12 -17.50
C LEU A 233 -15.56 -5.80 -18.77
N GLN A 234 -16.52 -5.19 -19.47
CA GLN A 234 -17.06 -5.73 -20.71
C GLN A 234 -15.98 -5.92 -21.77
N ASP A 235 -15.10 -4.92 -21.96
CA ASP A 235 -13.94 -5.02 -22.86
C ASP A 235 -13.04 -6.19 -22.46
N THR A 236 -12.75 -6.34 -21.17
CA THR A 236 -11.94 -7.45 -20.65
C THR A 236 -12.57 -8.82 -20.88
N LEU A 237 -13.88 -8.93 -20.66
CA LEU A 237 -14.61 -10.18 -20.91
C LEU A 237 -14.67 -10.48 -22.41
N ASN A 238 -14.75 -9.45 -23.25
CA ASN A 238 -14.73 -9.57 -24.70
C ASN A 238 -13.37 -10.01 -25.25
N ASP A 239 -12.27 -9.50 -24.70
CA ASP A 239 -10.91 -9.96 -24.98
C ASP A 239 -10.72 -11.45 -24.65
N LEU A 240 -11.53 -11.96 -23.72
CA LEU A 240 -11.57 -13.36 -23.30
C LEU A 240 -12.69 -14.17 -23.98
N GLY A 241 -13.40 -13.58 -24.95
CA GLY A 241 -14.34 -14.25 -25.84
C GLY A 241 -15.83 -14.19 -25.44
N ALA A 242 -16.24 -13.29 -24.54
CA ALA A 242 -17.63 -13.23 -24.07
C ALA A 242 -18.66 -12.68 -25.07
N GLY A 243 -18.25 -11.87 -26.06
CA GLY A 243 -19.14 -11.31 -27.08
C GLY A 243 -20.28 -10.42 -26.54
N LEU A 244 -20.02 -9.71 -25.46
CA LEU A 244 -20.90 -8.73 -24.84
C LEU A 244 -20.95 -7.42 -25.64
N LYS A 245 -21.97 -6.62 -25.34
CA LYS A 245 -22.09 -5.25 -25.84
C LYS A 245 -21.37 -4.30 -24.89
N ASP A 246 -20.55 -3.42 -25.45
CA ASP A 246 -19.83 -2.39 -24.68
C ASP A 246 -20.73 -1.19 -24.41
N ASP A 247 -21.60 -1.33 -23.41
CA ASP A 247 -22.55 -0.30 -22.98
C ASP A 247 -22.28 0.27 -21.59
N GLY A 248 -21.27 -0.26 -20.91
CA GLY A 248 -20.85 0.12 -19.56
C GLY A 248 -21.84 -0.28 -18.47
N ILE A 249 -22.81 -1.15 -18.77
CA ILE A 249 -23.83 -1.56 -17.80
C ILE A 249 -23.53 -2.99 -17.33
N VAL A 250 -23.22 -3.12 -16.04
CA VAL A 250 -23.03 -4.44 -15.41
C VAL A 250 -24.40 -5.04 -15.07
N GLY A 251 -25.00 -5.71 -16.06
CA GLY A 251 -26.27 -6.43 -15.93
C GLY A 251 -26.10 -7.95 -15.88
N PRO A 252 -27.21 -8.73 -15.92
CA PRO A 252 -27.18 -10.18 -15.83
C PRO A 252 -26.24 -10.85 -16.85
N LYS A 253 -26.22 -10.38 -18.10
CA LYS A 253 -25.33 -10.93 -19.14
C LYS A 253 -23.85 -10.73 -18.82
N THR A 254 -23.48 -9.54 -18.35
CA THR A 254 -22.10 -9.22 -17.94
C THR A 254 -21.71 -10.07 -16.73
N THR A 255 -22.62 -10.21 -15.76
CA THR A 255 -22.41 -11.04 -14.55
C THR A 255 -22.26 -12.52 -14.89
N ASP A 256 -23.07 -13.04 -15.81
CA ASP A 256 -22.99 -14.43 -16.26
C ASP A 256 -21.69 -14.71 -17.01
N ALA A 257 -21.32 -13.82 -17.94
CA ALA A 257 -20.05 -13.91 -18.65
C ALA A 257 -18.85 -13.82 -17.70
N PHE A 258 -18.90 -12.91 -16.72
CA PHE A 258 -17.89 -12.82 -15.67
C PHE A 258 -17.81 -14.11 -14.86
N SER A 259 -18.94 -14.72 -14.48
CA SER A 259 -18.96 -16.00 -13.76
C SER A 259 -18.32 -17.14 -14.57
N GLN A 260 -18.61 -17.21 -15.87
CA GLN A 260 -18.04 -18.22 -16.77
C GLN A 260 -16.52 -18.04 -16.94
N ILE A 261 -16.09 -16.81 -17.25
CA ILE A 261 -14.68 -16.50 -17.46
C ILE A 261 -13.91 -16.60 -16.15
N ALA A 262 -14.47 -16.13 -15.03
CA ALA A 262 -13.84 -16.28 -13.73
C ALA A 262 -13.55 -17.75 -13.44
N LYS A 263 -14.39 -18.71 -13.83
CA LYS A 263 -14.12 -20.14 -13.59
C LYS A 263 -13.01 -20.73 -14.46
N THR A 264 -12.77 -20.19 -15.65
CA THR A 264 -11.85 -20.78 -16.65
C THR A 264 -10.53 -20.02 -16.76
N ALA A 265 -10.54 -18.71 -16.55
CA ALA A 265 -9.38 -17.84 -16.69
C ALA A 265 -8.47 -17.87 -15.46
N ASP A 266 -7.19 -17.59 -15.72
CA ASP A 266 -6.23 -17.28 -14.67
C ASP A 266 -6.60 -15.96 -13.97
N GLU A 267 -6.47 -15.93 -12.64
CA GLU A 267 -6.87 -14.76 -11.84
C GLU A 267 -6.01 -13.55 -12.15
N ASP A 268 -4.70 -13.76 -12.29
CA ASP A 268 -3.76 -12.69 -12.54
C ASP A 268 -3.92 -12.17 -13.97
N ASP A 269 -4.14 -13.03 -14.97
CA ASP A 269 -4.43 -12.57 -16.35
C ASP A 269 -5.70 -11.72 -16.43
N LEU A 270 -6.80 -12.16 -15.78
CA LEU A 270 -8.05 -11.41 -15.77
C LEU A 270 -7.90 -10.04 -15.08
N VAL A 271 -7.21 -9.99 -13.94
CA VAL A 271 -7.00 -8.75 -13.20
C VAL A 271 -6.06 -7.80 -13.95
N ASN A 272 -5.02 -8.31 -14.59
CA ASN A 272 -4.08 -7.51 -15.38
C ASN A 272 -4.75 -6.90 -16.62
N ARG A 273 -5.54 -7.68 -17.36
CA ARG A 273 -6.31 -7.17 -18.51
C ARG A 273 -7.34 -6.14 -18.08
N PHE A 274 -8.02 -6.38 -16.97
CA PHE A 274 -8.95 -5.42 -16.42
C PHE A 274 -8.27 -4.10 -16.03
N GLY A 275 -7.12 -4.17 -15.35
CA GLY A 275 -6.30 -2.99 -15.05
C GLY A 275 -5.86 -2.23 -16.31
N TYR A 276 -5.46 -2.94 -17.36
CA TYR A 276 -5.10 -2.34 -18.65
C TYR A 276 -6.29 -1.63 -19.30
N ASN A 277 -7.47 -2.26 -19.33
CA ASN A 277 -8.69 -1.66 -19.91
C ASN A 277 -9.25 -0.50 -19.08
N LEU A 278 -8.92 -0.42 -17.79
CA LEU A 278 -9.15 0.76 -16.95
C LEU A 278 -8.16 1.91 -17.23
N GLY A 279 -7.11 1.66 -18.01
CA GLY A 279 -6.04 2.62 -18.30
C GLY A 279 -4.98 2.71 -17.20
N PHE A 280 -4.89 1.71 -16.31
CA PHE A 280 -3.86 1.67 -15.28
C PHE A 280 -2.56 1.09 -15.84
N ASP A 281 -1.43 1.70 -15.46
CA ASP A 281 -0.09 1.30 -15.92
C ASP A 281 0.75 0.69 -14.77
N PHE A 282 0.69 -0.64 -14.68
CA PHE A 282 1.39 -1.49 -13.70
C PHE A 282 2.46 -2.39 -14.28
#